data_AF-A0A3S2CIH8-F1
#
_entry.id   AF-A0A3S2CIH8-F1
#
_cell.length_a   1.000
_cell.length_b   1.000
_cell.length_c   1.000
_cell.angle_alpha   90.00
_cell.angle_beta   90.00
_cell.angle_gamma   90.00
#
_symmetry.space_group_name_H-M   'P 1'
#
loop_
_entity.id
_entity.type
_entity.pdbx_description
1 polymer ?
#
loop_
_entity_poly.entity_id
_entity_poly.type
_entity_poly.pdbx_seq_one_letter_code
_entity_poly.pdbx_strand_id
1 'polypeptide(L)'
;MPRLVPRIDRSVREILDGSSAARDLFVKHLSLRLWSDSASAVARLELLGQLLEGGVAESEHDAMRSGVRDAWKGWYDLNPRPALPSTMPLAVQSPGRLAALRVAKGEDHPTVFVGEGEDPALENLLVSLGHNLLPVPQDTGEAVAGALAAAFGGTFVRASTARPTILVDGERLNPSSDAERLAGSGREWLAEIAVLALEFNRGFSNRATARTRQQLLEAFQRLRIVVGRHIQVEIEERVGDLPAELDGVLPMAHPEHPALVVQSPSSHVDWPILARISRGISAAVERPWLDTDMRVAFLELASLKPGGGALERPSDEAIARAFGQPVERVREIVRSLRISGRRLFDLLVPVVHLQYGAVAARYLLDREHLLTDDGEVVAALAAHGLTSFEARAMIERCREADGLDDLRRELGIGLR
;
A
#
# COMPACT_ATOMS: atom_id res chain seq x y z
N MET A 1 -15.96 16.81 -19.74
CA MET A 1 -16.68 18.02 -19.29
C MET A 1 -17.75 17.63 -18.30
N PRO A 2 -17.88 18.34 -17.15
CA PRO A 2 -18.99 18.17 -16.22
C PRO A 2 -20.35 18.38 -16.91
N ARG A 3 -21.39 17.63 -16.55
CA ARG A 3 -22.72 17.77 -17.20
C ARG A 3 -23.42 19.09 -16.85
N LEU A 4 -22.91 19.78 -15.83
CA LEU A 4 -23.38 21.08 -15.32
C LEU A 4 -23.06 22.29 -16.21
N VAL A 5 -22.17 22.13 -17.20
CA VAL A 5 -21.85 23.19 -18.15
C VAL A 5 -22.67 22.96 -19.42
N PRO A 6 -23.41 23.97 -19.94
CA PRO A 6 -24.20 23.82 -21.15
C PRO A 6 -23.38 23.19 -22.28
N ARG A 7 -23.87 22.07 -22.83
CA ARG A 7 -23.14 21.33 -23.86
C ARG A 7 -23.17 22.11 -25.16
N ILE A 8 -21.99 22.52 -25.61
CA ILE A 8 -21.78 22.85 -27.03
C ILE A 8 -21.90 21.55 -27.82
N ASP A 9 -22.71 21.59 -28.88
CA ASP A 9 -22.93 20.46 -29.80
C ASP A 9 -21.60 19.91 -30.35
N ARG A 10 -21.54 18.60 -30.60
CA ARG A 10 -20.32 17.93 -31.06
C ARG A 10 -19.77 18.52 -32.36
N SER A 11 -20.65 18.86 -33.29
CA SER A 11 -20.27 19.46 -34.58
C SER A 11 -19.57 20.82 -34.38
N VAL A 12 -20.07 21.63 -33.45
CA VAL A 12 -19.49 22.94 -33.10
C VAL A 12 -18.16 22.75 -32.37
N ARG A 13 -18.03 21.73 -31.52
CA ARG A 13 -16.78 21.40 -30.82
C ARG A 13 -15.67 20.98 -31.78
N GLU A 14 -15.96 20.12 -32.75
CA GLU A 14 -14.98 19.69 -33.75
C GLU A 14 -14.46 20.87 -34.61
N ILE A 15 -15.34 21.83 -34.92
CA ILE A 15 -14.95 23.08 -35.61
C ILE A 15 -14.05 23.96 -34.73
N LEU A 16 -14.36 24.07 -33.44
CA LEU A 16 -13.57 24.86 -32.48
C LEU A 16 -12.21 24.21 -32.22
N ASP A 17 -12.16 22.89 -32.04
CA ASP A 17 -10.89 22.17 -31.85
C ASP A 17 -10.03 22.20 -33.12
N GLY A 18 -10.63 22.29 -34.32
CA GLY A 18 -9.91 22.36 -35.59
C GLY A 18 -9.42 23.75 -36.03
N SER A 19 -9.84 24.85 -35.38
CA SER A 19 -9.53 26.21 -35.86
C SER A 19 -9.29 27.22 -34.72
N SER A 20 -8.05 27.72 -34.61
CA SER A 20 -7.67 28.76 -33.64
C SER A 20 -8.45 30.07 -33.82
N ALA A 21 -8.74 30.46 -35.06
CA ALA A 21 -9.54 31.65 -35.36
C ALA A 21 -11.01 31.50 -34.92
N ALA A 22 -11.59 30.31 -35.02
CA ALA A 22 -12.94 30.03 -34.54
C ALA A 22 -13.01 30.08 -33.01
N ARG A 23 -11.97 29.58 -32.31
CA ARG A 23 -11.86 29.70 -30.85
C ARG A 23 -11.81 31.17 -30.42
N ASP A 24 -10.97 31.96 -31.07
CA ASP A 24 -10.80 33.39 -30.79
C ASP A 24 -12.11 34.17 -30.95
N LEU A 25 -12.87 33.88 -32.00
CA LEU A 25 -14.15 34.52 -32.29
C LEU A 25 -15.22 34.14 -31.24
N PHE A 26 -15.28 32.86 -30.84
CA PHE A 26 -16.21 32.39 -29.80
C PHE A 26 -15.89 32.95 -28.41
N VAL A 27 -14.60 33.02 -28.05
CA VAL A 27 -14.14 33.57 -26.76
C VAL A 27 -14.37 35.09 -26.70
N LYS A 28 -14.00 35.83 -27.76
CA LYS A 28 -14.06 37.30 -27.77
C LYS A 28 -15.47 37.87 -27.98
N HIS A 29 -16.31 37.22 -28.78
CA HIS A 29 -17.61 37.79 -29.16
C HIS A 29 -18.83 37.13 -28.53
N LEU A 30 -18.74 35.87 -28.10
CA LEU A 30 -19.88 35.13 -27.54
C LEU A 30 -19.74 34.86 -26.04
N SER A 31 -18.62 35.24 -25.41
CA SER A 31 -18.30 34.96 -24.00
C SER A 31 -18.42 33.47 -23.63
N LEU A 32 -18.37 32.57 -24.61
CA LEU A 32 -18.48 31.13 -24.42
C LEU A 32 -17.09 30.59 -24.10
N ARG A 33 -16.89 30.18 -22.85
CA ARG A 33 -15.61 29.67 -22.35
C ARG A 33 -15.36 28.27 -22.89
N LEU A 34 -14.32 28.11 -23.70
CA LEU A 34 -13.88 26.80 -24.17
C LEU A 34 -13.24 26.02 -23.03
N TRP A 35 -13.93 24.97 -22.59
CA TRP A 35 -13.45 24.16 -21.47
C TRP A 35 -12.16 23.37 -21.78
N SER A 36 -11.86 23.17 -23.06
CA SER A 36 -10.65 22.51 -23.55
C SER A 36 -9.44 23.44 -23.63
N ASP A 37 -9.61 24.76 -23.48
CA ASP A 37 -8.51 25.72 -23.59
C ASP A 37 -7.76 25.88 -22.25
N SER A 38 -6.47 25.55 -22.24
CA SER A 38 -5.60 25.72 -21.07
C SER A 38 -5.53 27.19 -20.63
N ALA A 39 -5.60 28.16 -21.54
CA ALA A 39 -5.57 29.59 -21.18
C ALA A 39 -6.76 30.02 -20.30
N SER A 40 -7.86 29.27 -20.34
CA SER A 40 -9.04 29.51 -19.50
C SER A 40 -8.97 28.87 -18.10
N ALA A 41 -7.86 28.22 -17.73
CA ALA A 41 -7.76 27.40 -16.53
C ALA A 41 -8.16 28.14 -15.23
N VAL A 42 -7.63 29.34 -14.99
CA VAL A 42 -7.95 30.13 -13.79
C VAL A 42 -9.45 30.46 -13.72
N ALA A 43 -10.01 30.92 -14.84
CA ALA A 43 -11.42 31.25 -14.96
C ALA A 43 -12.34 30.02 -14.81
N ARG A 44 -11.86 28.82 -15.19
CA ARG A 44 -12.55 27.55 -14.95
C ARG A 44 -12.54 27.18 -13.47
N LEU A 45 -11.39 27.30 -12.80
CA LEU A 45 -11.29 27.02 -11.37
C LEU A 45 -12.22 27.94 -10.56
N GLU A 46 -12.27 29.24 -10.87
CA GLU A 46 -13.20 30.19 -10.23
C GLU A 46 -14.66 29.79 -10.44
N LEU A 47 -15.03 29.47 -11.69
CA LEU A 47 -16.40 29.08 -12.02
C LEU A 47 -16.80 27.78 -11.30
N LEU A 48 -15.91 26.79 -11.23
CA LEU A 48 -16.17 25.54 -10.53
C LEU A 48 -16.40 25.76 -9.03
N GLY A 49 -15.62 26.65 -8.41
CA GLY A 49 -15.85 27.06 -7.02
C GLY A 49 -17.18 27.80 -6.83
N GLN A 50 -17.52 28.74 -7.71
CA GLN A 50 -18.79 29.48 -7.66
C GLN A 50 -20.01 28.56 -7.85
N LEU A 51 -19.92 27.58 -8.75
CA LEU A 51 -20.98 26.58 -8.91
C LEU A 51 -21.20 25.79 -7.62
N LEU A 52 -20.13 25.45 -6.90
CA LEU A 52 -20.23 24.78 -5.60
C LEU A 52 -20.82 25.68 -4.50
N GLU A 53 -20.51 26.99 -4.49
CA GLU A 53 -21.18 27.96 -3.59
C GLU A 53 -22.69 27.98 -3.85
N GLY A 54 -23.12 27.88 -5.11
CA GLY A 54 -24.53 27.84 -5.52
C GLY A 54 -25.27 26.52 -5.23
N GLY A 55 -24.57 25.49 -4.77
CA GLY A 55 -25.12 24.16 -4.50
C GLY A 55 -25.15 23.28 -5.75
N VAL A 56 -24.38 22.18 -5.70
CA VAL A 56 -24.33 21.16 -6.75
C VAL A 56 -24.85 19.84 -6.22
N ALA A 57 -25.71 19.18 -6.99
CA ALA A 57 -26.21 17.84 -6.69
C ALA A 57 -25.06 16.84 -6.52
N GLU A 58 -25.14 15.97 -5.52
CA GLU A 58 -24.10 14.97 -5.20
C GLU A 58 -23.73 14.08 -6.38
N SER A 59 -24.70 13.77 -7.25
CA SER A 59 -24.50 12.99 -8.48
C SER A 59 -23.49 13.61 -9.46
N GLU A 60 -23.18 14.90 -9.33
CA GLU A 60 -22.25 15.62 -10.20
C GLU A 60 -20.88 15.87 -9.53
N HIS A 61 -20.69 15.46 -8.26
CA HIS A 61 -19.45 15.71 -7.52
C HIS A 61 -18.23 15.03 -8.15
N ASP A 62 -18.39 13.81 -8.69
CA ASP A 62 -17.32 13.13 -9.44
C ASP A 62 -16.89 13.93 -10.68
N ALA A 63 -17.88 14.46 -11.41
CA ALA A 63 -17.64 15.25 -12.61
C ALA A 63 -16.97 16.59 -12.26
N MET A 64 -17.35 17.21 -11.15
CA MET A 64 -16.72 18.41 -10.61
C MET A 64 -15.27 18.14 -10.19
N ARG A 65 -15.00 17.06 -9.43
CA ARG A 65 -13.62 16.66 -9.06
C ARG A 65 -12.73 16.46 -10.28
N SER A 66 -13.26 15.81 -11.32
CA SER A 66 -12.55 15.66 -12.60
C SER A 66 -12.28 17.01 -13.26
N GLY A 67 -13.28 17.88 -13.36
CA GLY A 67 -13.14 19.21 -13.94
C GLY A 67 -12.15 20.13 -13.20
N VAL A 68 -12.10 20.05 -11.87
CA VAL A 68 -11.13 20.79 -11.03
C VAL A 68 -9.71 20.32 -11.32
N ARG A 69 -9.48 19.00 -11.36
CA ARG A 69 -8.17 18.44 -11.71
C ARG A 69 -7.74 18.83 -13.12
N ASP A 70 -8.64 18.75 -14.09
CA ASP A 70 -8.37 19.17 -15.48
C ASP A 70 -8.01 20.66 -15.57
N ALA A 71 -8.66 21.51 -14.79
CA ALA A 71 -8.37 22.95 -14.77
C ALA A 71 -7.03 23.25 -14.10
N TRP A 72 -6.69 22.58 -12.99
CA TRP A 72 -5.36 22.67 -12.38
C TRP A 72 -4.26 22.18 -13.32
N LYS A 73 -4.50 21.08 -14.04
CA LYS A 73 -3.58 20.60 -15.08
C LYS A 73 -3.36 21.65 -16.16
N GLY A 74 -4.46 22.20 -16.69
CA GLY A 74 -4.40 23.27 -17.69
C GLY A 74 -3.65 24.51 -17.20
N TRP A 75 -3.78 24.88 -15.92
CA TRP A 75 -3.00 25.96 -15.32
C TRP A 75 -1.52 25.61 -15.21
N TYR A 76 -1.20 24.39 -14.78
CA TYR A 76 0.16 23.91 -14.57
C TYR A 76 0.97 23.83 -15.87
N ASP A 77 0.32 23.41 -16.96
CA ASP A 77 0.92 23.23 -18.29
C ASP A 77 1.25 24.57 -19.00
N LEU A 78 0.76 25.70 -18.51
CA LEU A 78 1.07 27.02 -19.08
C LEU A 78 2.45 27.51 -18.67
N ASN A 79 3.18 28.11 -19.62
CA ASN A 79 4.48 28.75 -19.35
C ASN A 79 4.57 30.12 -20.04
N PRO A 80 4.66 31.25 -19.30
CA PRO A 80 4.59 31.32 -17.83
C PRO A 80 3.21 30.95 -17.29
N ARG A 81 3.17 30.40 -16.07
CA ARG A 81 1.90 30.11 -15.38
C ARG A 81 1.19 31.42 -15.02
N PRO A 82 -0.10 31.57 -15.31
CA PRO A 82 -0.82 32.79 -15.00
C PRO A 82 -0.99 32.95 -13.48
N ALA A 83 -0.96 34.20 -13.02
CA ALA A 83 -1.21 34.52 -11.61
C ALA A 83 -2.66 34.18 -11.23
N LEU A 84 -2.85 33.72 -9.99
CA LEU A 84 -4.17 33.52 -9.41
C LEU A 84 -4.77 34.86 -8.97
N PRO A 85 -6.11 35.00 -8.98
CA PRO A 85 -6.80 36.20 -8.50
C PRO A 85 -6.55 36.41 -6.99
N SER A 86 -6.84 37.60 -6.48
CA SER A 86 -6.71 37.92 -5.04
C SER A 86 -7.80 37.30 -4.16
N THR A 87 -8.89 36.82 -4.76
CA THR A 87 -10.01 36.17 -4.09
C THR A 87 -10.58 35.09 -4.99
N MET A 88 -10.85 33.91 -4.44
CA MET A 88 -11.29 32.77 -5.23
C MET A 88 -12.04 31.75 -4.36
N PRO A 89 -13.18 31.20 -4.83
CA PRO A 89 -13.72 29.99 -4.24
C PRO A 89 -12.95 28.77 -4.74
N LEU A 90 -12.33 28.04 -3.83
CA LEU A 90 -11.66 26.77 -4.10
C LEU A 90 -12.65 25.60 -3.94
N ALA A 91 -12.61 24.65 -4.86
CA ALA A 91 -13.34 23.41 -4.75
C ALA A 91 -12.54 22.41 -3.90
N VAL A 92 -12.87 22.29 -2.62
CA VAL A 92 -12.20 21.40 -1.66
C VAL A 92 -13.12 20.25 -1.25
N GLN A 93 -12.55 19.09 -0.98
CA GLN A 93 -13.23 18.02 -0.28
C GLN A 93 -13.19 18.32 1.22
N SER A 94 -14.36 18.29 1.85
CA SER A 94 -14.56 18.37 3.29
C SER A 94 -15.37 17.14 3.72
N PRO A 95 -15.52 16.83 5.03
CA PRO A 95 -16.24 15.64 5.48
C PRO A 95 -17.55 15.41 4.73
N GLY A 96 -17.62 14.28 4.03
CA GLY A 96 -18.83 13.82 3.34
C GLY A 96 -19.26 14.61 2.10
N ARG A 97 -18.52 15.63 1.62
CA ARG A 97 -18.91 16.35 0.39
C ARG A 97 -17.79 17.16 -0.27
N LEU A 98 -17.95 17.43 -1.56
CA LEU A 98 -17.23 18.50 -2.24
C LEU A 98 -17.89 19.85 -1.89
N ALA A 99 -17.11 20.82 -1.43
CA ALA A 99 -17.57 22.13 -0.98
C ALA A 99 -16.73 23.26 -1.58
N ALA A 100 -17.31 24.46 -1.61
CA ALA A 100 -16.55 25.67 -1.91
C ALA A 100 -15.94 26.22 -0.62
N LEU A 101 -14.64 26.51 -0.65
CA LEU A 101 -13.93 27.27 0.37
C LEU A 101 -13.46 28.59 -0.24
N ARG A 102 -14.03 29.70 0.23
CA ARG A 102 -13.61 31.02 -0.22
C ARG A 102 -12.30 31.38 0.44
N VAL A 103 -11.28 31.68 -0.37
CA VAL A 103 -9.99 32.20 0.09
C VAL A 103 -9.78 33.59 -0.49
N ALA A 104 -9.22 34.49 0.31
CA ALA A 104 -8.93 35.85 -0.06
C ALA A 104 -7.59 36.29 0.53
N LYS A 105 -6.86 37.11 -0.22
CA LYS A 105 -5.56 37.61 0.20
C LYS A 105 -5.67 38.44 1.47
N GLY A 106 -4.94 38.02 2.50
CA GLY A 106 -4.90 38.72 3.80
C GLY A 106 -6.07 38.41 4.73
N GLU A 107 -6.95 37.48 4.34
CA GLU A 107 -7.95 36.89 5.23
C GLU A 107 -7.43 35.56 5.78
N ASP A 108 -7.77 35.28 7.04
CA ASP A 108 -7.42 34.01 7.65
C ASP A 108 -8.34 32.91 7.13
N HIS A 109 -7.78 31.73 6.87
CA HIS A 109 -8.51 30.58 6.34
C HIS A 109 -7.96 29.29 6.92
N PRO A 110 -8.77 28.22 7.03
CA PRO A 110 -8.28 26.95 7.52
C PRO A 110 -7.17 26.39 6.62
N THR A 111 -6.29 25.56 7.19
CA THR A 111 -5.30 24.79 6.44
C THR A 111 -5.98 24.01 5.33
N VAL A 112 -5.40 24.08 4.12
CA VAL A 112 -5.85 23.31 2.96
C VAL A 112 -4.74 22.35 2.55
N PHE A 113 -5.04 21.06 2.61
CA PHE A 113 -4.17 20.01 2.11
C PHE A 113 -4.33 19.89 0.59
N VAL A 114 -3.23 19.77 -0.15
CA VAL A 114 -3.22 19.60 -1.60
C VAL A 114 -2.96 18.12 -1.91
N GLY A 115 -3.99 17.44 -2.40
CA GLY A 115 -3.99 15.99 -2.67
C GLY A 115 -3.75 15.67 -4.14
N GLU A 116 -2.73 14.84 -4.41
CA GLU A 116 -2.31 14.42 -5.76
C GLU A 116 -2.86 13.03 -6.13
N GLY A 117 -3.53 12.36 -5.19
CA GLY A 117 -4.01 10.98 -5.34
C GLY A 117 -2.90 9.92 -5.25
N GLU A 118 -1.73 10.28 -4.70
CA GLU A 118 -0.60 9.36 -4.47
C GLU A 118 -0.91 8.37 -3.33
N ASP A 119 -1.47 8.88 -2.22
CA ASP A 119 -1.93 8.08 -1.08
C ASP A 119 -3.42 8.35 -0.81
N PRO A 120 -4.33 7.62 -1.47
CA PRO A 120 -5.77 7.77 -1.27
C PRO A 120 -6.21 7.48 0.18
N ALA A 121 -5.47 6.66 0.92
CA ALA A 121 -5.82 6.32 2.30
C ALA A 121 -5.56 7.52 3.23
N LEU A 122 -4.39 8.15 3.10
CA LEU A 122 -4.06 9.38 3.83
C LEU A 122 -4.98 10.54 3.47
N GLU A 123 -5.28 10.72 2.18
CA GLU A 123 -6.22 11.76 1.72
C GLU A 123 -7.63 11.57 2.30
N ASN A 124 -8.14 10.33 2.33
CA ASN A 124 -9.41 10.04 2.97
C ASN A 124 -9.37 10.27 4.49
N LEU A 125 -8.27 9.92 5.16
CA LEU A 125 -8.09 10.21 6.59
C LEU A 125 -8.15 11.72 6.88
N LEU A 126 -7.47 12.53 6.06
CA LEU A 126 -7.52 13.99 6.19
C LEU A 126 -8.97 14.50 6.10
N VAL A 127 -9.71 14.08 5.08
CA VAL A 127 -11.11 14.48 4.88
C VAL A 127 -11.99 14.04 6.04
N SER A 128 -11.86 12.79 6.51
CA SER A 128 -12.66 12.27 7.63
C SER A 128 -12.37 12.96 8.96
N LEU A 129 -11.15 13.45 9.18
CA LEU A 129 -10.77 14.27 10.34
C LEU A 129 -11.22 15.73 10.26
N GLY A 130 -11.95 16.11 9.20
CA GLY A 130 -12.44 17.49 9.03
C GLY A 130 -11.53 18.40 8.25
N HIS A 131 -10.38 17.94 7.77
CA HIS A 131 -9.46 18.79 7.02
C HIS A 131 -9.98 19.05 5.60
N ASN A 132 -9.63 20.21 5.05
CA ASN A 132 -9.98 20.55 3.68
C ASN A 132 -8.92 19.99 2.73
N LEU A 133 -9.34 19.22 1.73
CA LEU A 133 -8.44 18.62 0.74
C LEU A 133 -8.76 19.17 -0.66
N LEU A 134 -7.81 19.86 -1.28
CA LEU A 134 -7.88 20.30 -2.67
C LEU A 134 -7.34 19.19 -3.60
N PRO A 135 -8.19 18.55 -4.42
CA PRO A 135 -7.71 17.55 -5.37
C PRO A 135 -7.04 18.21 -6.58
N VAL A 136 -5.80 17.80 -6.86
CA VAL A 136 -4.99 18.26 -7.99
C VAL A 136 -4.47 17.06 -8.79
N PRO A 137 -3.97 17.25 -10.02
CA PRO A 137 -3.27 16.20 -10.76
C PRO A 137 -1.99 15.74 -10.05
N GLN A 138 -1.57 14.50 -10.32
CA GLN A 138 -0.27 13.98 -9.92
C GLN A 138 0.87 14.88 -10.41
N ASP A 139 1.92 14.99 -9.60
CA ASP A 139 3.15 15.76 -9.85
C ASP A 139 2.94 17.29 -9.97
N THR A 140 1.81 17.82 -9.51
CA THR A 140 1.51 19.26 -9.54
C THR A 140 1.38 19.90 -8.16
N GLY A 141 1.36 19.11 -7.09
CA GLY A 141 0.98 19.55 -5.74
C GLY A 141 1.87 20.64 -5.18
N GLU A 142 3.19 20.54 -5.36
CA GLU A 142 4.13 21.58 -4.90
C GLU A 142 3.92 22.92 -5.60
N ALA A 143 3.77 22.89 -6.93
CA ALA A 143 3.57 24.10 -7.72
C ALA A 143 2.22 24.77 -7.41
N VAL A 144 1.16 23.97 -7.24
CA VAL A 144 -0.17 24.47 -6.87
C VAL A 144 -0.16 25.04 -5.45
N ALA A 145 0.40 24.33 -4.47
CA ALA A 145 0.51 24.82 -3.09
C ALA A 145 1.30 26.14 -3.02
N GLY A 146 2.43 26.23 -3.71
CA GLY A 146 3.24 27.45 -3.79
C GLY A 146 2.50 28.62 -4.43
N ALA A 147 1.75 28.38 -5.51
CA ALA A 147 0.96 29.42 -6.17
C ALA A 147 -0.20 29.92 -5.29
N LEU A 148 -0.89 29.01 -4.59
CA LEU A 148 -1.95 29.35 -3.65
C LEU A 148 -1.42 30.18 -2.48
N ALA A 149 -0.32 29.73 -1.86
CA ALA A 149 0.32 30.45 -0.76
C ALA A 149 0.80 31.85 -1.18
N ALA A 150 1.37 31.99 -2.40
CA ALA A 150 1.80 33.28 -2.92
C ALA A 150 0.64 34.24 -3.22
N ALA A 151 -0.51 33.72 -3.66
CA ALA A 151 -1.68 34.51 -4.01
C ALA A 151 -2.50 34.94 -2.79
N PHE A 152 -2.74 34.03 -1.86
CA PHE A 152 -3.70 34.21 -0.77
C PHE A 152 -3.04 34.38 0.62
N GLY A 153 -1.77 33.96 0.78
CA GLY A 153 -1.17 33.78 2.09
C GLY A 153 -1.60 32.44 2.71
N GLY A 154 -1.49 32.30 4.04
CA GLY A 154 -1.98 31.12 4.77
C GLY A 154 -1.22 29.82 4.50
N THR A 155 -1.83 28.71 4.93
CA THR A 155 -1.19 27.38 5.00
C THR A 155 -1.78 26.41 3.99
N PHE A 156 -1.09 26.25 2.87
CA PHE A 156 -1.36 25.24 1.84
C PHE A 156 -0.26 24.18 1.89
N VAL A 157 -0.61 22.95 2.23
CA VAL A 157 0.36 21.88 2.55
C VAL A 157 0.10 20.67 1.67
N ARG A 158 1.15 19.99 1.19
CA ARG A 158 0.94 18.75 0.42
C ARG A 158 0.33 17.68 1.33
N ALA A 159 -0.66 16.94 0.83
CA ALA A 159 -1.25 15.84 1.59
C ALA A 159 -0.18 14.79 1.96
N SER A 160 0.77 14.51 1.05
CA SER A 160 1.89 13.58 1.27
C SER A 160 2.88 14.01 2.37
N THR A 161 2.87 15.28 2.79
CA THR A 161 3.69 15.76 3.91
C THR A 161 2.99 15.61 5.26
N ALA A 162 1.70 15.28 5.29
CA ALA A 162 1.01 14.97 6.53
C ALA A 162 1.65 13.76 7.21
N ARG A 163 1.72 13.80 8.55
CA ARG A 163 2.27 12.72 9.37
C ARG A 163 1.20 12.30 10.37
N PRO A 164 0.40 11.27 10.06
CA PRO A 164 -0.60 10.78 10.98
C PRO A 164 0.08 10.17 12.21
N THR A 165 -0.39 10.57 13.38
CA THR A 165 -0.08 9.89 14.64
C THR A 165 -1.23 8.93 14.94
N ILE A 166 -0.91 7.66 15.16
CA ILE A 166 -1.92 6.64 15.43
C ILE A 166 -2.03 6.45 16.93
N LEU A 167 -3.25 6.50 17.45
CA LEU A 167 -3.58 6.25 18.84
C LEU A 167 -4.30 4.91 18.93
N VAL A 168 -3.78 3.99 19.72
CA VAL A 168 -4.40 2.68 20.00
C VAL A 168 -4.75 2.64 21.46
N ASP A 169 -6.04 2.51 21.77
CA ASP A 169 -6.57 2.51 23.13
C ASP A 169 -6.11 3.73 23.96
N GLY A 170 -5.89 4.88 23.29
CA GLY A 170 -5.44 6.14 23.90
C GLY A 170 -3.93 6.34 23.94
N GLU A 171 -3.13 5.34 23.58
CA GLU A 171 -1.67 5.44 23.56
C GLU A 171 -1.12 5.65 22.15
N ARG A 172 -0.09 6.49 22.02
CA ARG A 172 0.59 6.71 20.73
C ARG A 172 1.33 5.44 20.31
N LEU A 173 0.93 4.91 19.15
CA LEU A 173 1.60 3.77 18.55
C LEU A 173 2.86 4.24 17.82
N ASN A 174 4.01 3.73 18.27
CA ASN A 174 5.27 3.84 17.54
C ASN A 174 5.56 2.49 16.87
N PRO A 175 5.76 2.44 15.54
CA PRO A 175 6.22 1.21 14.89
C PRO A 175 7.53 0.74 15.53
N SER A 176 7.55 -0.51 16.00
CA SER A 176 8.72 -1.07 16.67
C SER A 176 8.90 -2.55 16.34
N SER A 177 10.10 -3.05 16.62
CA SER A 177 10.44 -4.47 16.53
C SER A 177 9.64 -5.34 17.49
N ASP A 178 9.08 -4.75 18.54
CA ASP A 178 8.44 -5.44 19.66
C ASP A 178 6.98 -5.79 19.38
N ALA A 179 6.36 -5.11 18.41
CA ALA A 179 5.03 -5.44 17.94
C ALA A 179 4.99 -6.88 17.38
N GLU A 180 3.87 -7.57 17.60
CA GLU A 180 3.73 -8.96 17.17
C GLU A 180 3.85 -9.09 15.64
N ARG A 181 4.55 -10.13 15.15
CA ARG A 181 4.59 -10.42 13.71
C ARG A 181 3.27 -11.05 13.26
N LEU A 182 2.75 -10.59 12.12
CA LEU A 182 1.59 -11.21 11.50
C LEU A 182 1.89 -12.69 11.19
N ALA A 183 3.00 -12.93 10.46
CA ALA A 183 3.52 -14.27 10.19
C ALA A 183 4.49 -14.73 11.30
N GLY A 184 3.99 -14.80 12.54
CA GLY A 184 4.72 -15.33 13.70
C GLY A 184 3.80 -16.04 14.69
N SER A 185 4.38 -16.61 15.74
CA SER A 185 3.66 -17.31 16.83
C SER A 185 2.79 -18.47 16.34
N GLY A 186 3.27 -19.27 15.38
CA GLY A 186 2.52 -20.39 14.79
C GLY A 186 1.70 -20.02 13.55
N ARG A 187 1.80 -18.76 13.08
CA ARG A 187 1.15 -18.24 11.86
C ARG A 187 2.11 -18.03 10.71
N GLU A 188 3.29 -18.64 10.74
CA GLU A 188 4.32 -18.54 9.69
C GLU A 188 3.78 -19.02 8.32
N TRP A 189 2.80 -19.92 8.35
CA TRP A 189 2.08 -20.41 7.18
C TRP A 189 1.32 -19.32 6.39
N LEU A 190 1.06 -18.14 6.97
CA LEU A 190 0.45 -17.02 6.23
C LEU A 190 1.32 -16.57 5.05
N ALA A 191 2.64 -16.63 5.21
CA ALA A 191 3.57 -16.33 4.13
C ALA A 191 3.50 -17.38 3.02
N GLU A 192 3.29 -18.67 3.36
CA GLU A 192 3.04 -19.74 2.38
C GLU A 192 1.77 -19.47 1.56
N ILE A 193 0.68 -19.04 2.22
CA ILE A 193 -0.59 -18.70 1.56
C ILE A 193 -0.41 -17.52 0.60
N ALA A 194 0.35 -16.49 0.98
CA ALA A 194 0.64 -15.36 0.10
C ALA A 194 1.41 -15.80 -1.16
N VAL A 195 2.40 -16.69 -1.02
CA VAL A 195 3.12 -17.24 -2.17
C VAL A 195 2.23 -18.13 -3.03
N LEU A 196 1.33 -18.92 -2.45
CA LEU A 196 0.35 -19.68 -3.22
C LEU A 196 -0.59 -18.76 -4.00
N ALA A 197 -1.02 -17.65 -3.41
CA ALA A 197 -1.79 -16.63 -4.12
C ALA A 197 -1.00 -16.08 -5.32
N LEU A 198 0.30 -15.80 -5.16
CA LEU A 198 1.18 -15.40 -6.25
C LEU A 198 1.30 -16.46 -7.36
N GLU A 199 1.52 -17.72 -6.98
CA GLU A 199 1.70 -18.85 -7.91
C GLU A 199 0.44 -19.19 -8.70
N PHE A 200 -0.74 -18.99 -8.10
CA PHE A 200 -2.02 -19.27 -8.72
C PHE A 200 -2.65 -18.05 -9.40
N ASN A 201 -2.09 -16.85 -9.21
CA ASN A 201 -2.56 -15.65 -9.89
C ASN A 201 -2.36 -15.81 -11.40
N ARG A 202 -3.47 -15.74 -12.15
CA ARG A 202 -3.50 -15.97 -13.61
C ARG A 202 -3.14 -14.73 -14.43
N GLY A 203 -2.78 -13.62 -13.78
CA GLY A 203 -2.44 -12.35 -14.43
C GLY A 203 -1.06 -12.39 -15.10
N PHE A 204 -0.98 -12.02 -16.38
CA PHE A 204 0.26 -12.02 -17.18
C PHE A 204 1.35 -11.06 -16.65
N SER A 205 1.01 -10.08 -15.81
CA SER A 205 1.94 -9.06 -15.31
C SER A 205 2.81 -9.51 -14.14
N ASN A 206 2.41 -10.54 -13.38
CA ASN A 206 3.11 -10.99 -12.17
C ASN A 206 3.57 -12.44 -12.31
N ARG A 207 4.69 -12.66 -13.01
CA ARG A 207 5.29 -14.00 -13.04
C ARG A 207 5.82 -14.38 -11.66
N ALA A 208 5.40 -15.54 -11.17
CA ALA A 208 6.01 -16.18 -10.02
C ALA A 208 7.45 -16.58 -10.38
N THR A 209 8.41 -15.80 -9.91
CA THR A 209 9.85 -16.06 -10.02
C THR A 209 10.40 -16.38 -8.64
N ALA A 210 11.59 -16.99 -8.56
CA ALA A 210 12.25 -17.18 -7.26
C ALA A 210 12.38 -15.84 -6.48
N ARG A 211 12.77 -14.76 -7.18
CA ARG A 211 12.91 -13.43 -6.60
C ARG A 211 11.60 -12.86 -6.06
N THR A 212 10.52 -12.91 -6.84
CA THR A 212 9.23 -12.36 -6.42
C THR A 212 8.61 -13.15 -5.27
N ARG A 213 8.81 -14.47 -5.22
CA ARG A 213 8.45 -15.31 -4.06
C ARG A 213 9.22 -14.90 -2.81
N GLN A 214 10.53 -14.75 -2.93
CA GLN A 214 11.39 -14.41 -1.80
C GLN A 214 11.05 -13.04 -1.20
N GLN A 215 10.86 -12.04 -2.05
CA GLN A 215 10.42 -10.70 -1.63
C GLN A 215 9.08 -10.71 -0.90
N LEU A 216 8.15 -11.57 -1.33
CA LEU A 216 6.84 -11.69 -0.69
C LEU A 216 6.93 -12.38 0.68
N LEU A 217 7.75 -13.43 0.81
CA LEU A 217 8.03 -14.08 2.08
C LEU A 217 8.64 -13.08 3.08
N GLU A 218 9.66 -12.34 2.68
CA GLU A 218 10.30 -11.31 3.51
C GLU A 218 9.35 -10.18 3.91
N ALA A 219 8.48 -9.73 2.99
CA ALA A 219 7.48 -8.71 3.30
C ALA A 219 6.52 -9.21 4.40
N PHE A 220 6.03 -10.45 4.30
CA PHE A 220 5.15 -11.04 5.32
C PHE A 220 5.85 -11.28 6.66
N GLN A 221 7.13 -11.68 6.64
CA GLN A 221 7.91 -11.91 7.86
C GLN A 221 8.21 -10.61 8.63
N ARG A 222 8.31 -9.48 7.94
CA ARG A 222 8.51 -8.16 8.56
C ARG A 222 7.20 -7.53 9.03
N LEU A 223 6.09 -7.88 8.41
CA LEU A 223 4.78 -7.30 8.68
C LEU A 223 4.34 -7.56 10.12
N ARG A 224 4.05 -6.48 10.84
CA ARG A 224 3.57 -6.50 12.22
C ARG A 224 2.06 -6.35 12.26
N ILE A 225 1.47 -6.78 13.37
CA ILE A 225 0.06 -6.58 13.66
C ILE A 225 -0.09 -6.01 15.06
N VAL A 226 -0.95 -5.01 15.19
CA VAL A 226 -1.33 -4.36 16.44
C VAL A 226 -2.84 -4.40 16.51
N VAL A 227 -3.38 -5.08 17.52
CA VAL A 227 -4.83 -5.19 17.70
C VAL A 227 -5.21 -4.34 18.90
N GLY A 228 -6.15 -3.41 18.71
CA GLY A 228 -6.66 -2.54 19.77
C GLY A 228 -8.18 -2.48 19.73
N ARG A 229 -8.80 -2.04 20.82
CA ARG A 229 -10.27 -1.94 20.89
C ARG A 229 -10.78 -0.66 20.26
N HIS A 230 -10.02 0.41 20.40
CA HIS A 230 -10.32 1.73 19.86
C HIS A 230 -9.10 2.29 19.13
N ILE A 231 -9.26 2.64 17.85
CA ILE A 231 -8.18 3.25 17.07
C ILE A 231 -8.61 4.65 16.65
N GLN A 232 -7.73 5.61 16.92
CA GLN A 232 -7.90 6.99 16.51
C GLN A 232 -6.68 7.46 15.73
N VAL A 233 -6.88 8.45 14.87
CA VAL A 233 -5.81 9.08 14.11
C VAL A 233 -5.79 10.56 14.45
N GLU A 234 -4.59 11.06 14.72
CA GLU A 234 -4.29 12.46 14.99
C GLU A 234 -3.52 13.05 13.81
N ILE A 235 -4.04 14.12 13.19
CA ILE A 235 -3.34 14.92 12.17
C ILE A 235 -3.56 16.40 12.46
N GLU A 236 -2.49 17.19 12.59
CA GLU A 236 -2.53 18.62 12.90
C GLU A 236 -3.49 18.93 14.06
N GLU A 237 -3.26 18.28 15.21
CA GLU A 237 -4.03 18.43 16.46
C GLU A 237 -5.51 17.97 16.41
N ARG A 238 -5.98 17.50 15.25
CA ARG A 238 -7.32 16.92 15.13
C ARG A 238 -7.27 15.41 15.31
N VAL A 239 -8.01 14.95 16.31
CA VAL A 239 -8.18 13.53 16.64
C VAL A 239 -9.57 13.08 16.17
N GLY A 240 -9.63 11.92 15.54
CA GLY A 240 -10.89 11.30 15.18
C GLY A 240 -10.74 9.80 14.98
N ASP A 241 -11.87 9.12 14.91
CA ASP A 241 -11.93 7.67 14.73
C ASP A 241 -11.56 7.27 13.29
N LEU A 242 -11.24 5.99 13.09
CA LEU A 242 -10.99 5.47 11.75
C LEU A 242 -12.22 5.66 10.83
N PRO A 243 -12.01 6.07 9.57
CA PRO A 243 -13.07 6.08 8.56
C PRO A 243 -13.72 4.70 8.40
N ALA A 244 -15.04 4.67 8.18
CA ALA A 244 -15.79 3.43 8.01
C ALA A 244 -15.30 2.60 6.81
N GLU A 245 -14.78 3.26 5.79
CA GLU A 245 -14.24 2.66 4.56
C GLU A 245 -12.97 1.83 4.80
N LEU A 246 -12.32 2.03 5.94
CA LEU A 246 -11.17 1.23 6.37
C LEU A 246 -11.58 -0.03 7.13
N ASP A 247 -12.86 -0.17 7.50
CA ASP A 247 -13.40 -1.32 8.26
C ASP A 247 -12.54 -1.68 9.49
N GLY A 248 -12.06 -0.66 10.20
CA GLY A 248 -11.19 -0.82 11.37
C GLY A 248 -9.79 -1.36 11.05
N VAL A 249 -9.30 -1.27 9.82
CA VAL A 249 -7.94 -1.71 9.44
C VAL A 249 -7.15 -0.53 8.87
N LEU A 250 -6.07 -0.17 9.55
CA LEU A 250 -5.16 0.88 9.11
C LEU A 250 -3.77 0.30 8.80
N PRO A 251 -3.33 0.26 7.52
CA PRO A 251 -1.94 -0.03 7.20
C PRO A 251 -1.05 1.15 7.60
N MET A 252 0.02 0.86 8.31
CA MET A 252 1.05 1.82 8.69
C MET A 252 2.35 1.48 7.97
N ALA A 253 2.76 2.39 7.08
CA ALA A 253 4.02 2.27 6.36
C ALA A 253 5.20 2.54 7.32
N HIS A 254 6.20 1.66 7.29
CA HIS A 254 7.47 1.85 7.98
C HIS A 254 8.56 1.07 7.23
N PRO A 255 9.75 1.63 6.98
CA PRO A 255 10.78 0.99 6.16
C PRO A 255 11.25 -0.37 6.71
N GLU A 256 11.29 -0.51 8.03
CA GLU A 256 11.80 -1.72 8.69
C GLU A 256 10.72 -2.59 9.33
N HIS A 257 9.59 -1.99 9.72
CA HIS A 257 8.58 -2.58 10.61
C HIS A 257 7.16 -2.18 10.16
N PRO A 258 6.79 -2.45 8.89
CA PRO A 258 5.44 -2.14 8.42
C PRO A 258 4.44 -2.85 9.31
N ALA A 259 3.32 -2.20 9.63
CA ALA A 259 2.35 -2.72 10.60
C ALA A 259 0.92 -2.58 10.10
N LEU A 260 0.06 -3.49 10.56
CA LEU A 260 -1.38 -3.41 10.41
C LEU A 260 -1.99 -3.13 11.77
N VAL A 261 -2.66 -1.99 11.90
CA VAL A 261 -3.40 -1.65 13.12
C VAL A 261 -4.85 -2.06 12.90
N VAL A 262 -5.38 -2.90 13.79
CA VAL A 262 -6.68 -3.56 13.62
C VAL A 262 -7.56 -3.26 14.82
N GLN A 263 -8.70 -2.62 14.57
CA GLN A 263 -9.71 -2.36 15.57
C GLN A 263 -10.56 -3.62 15.75
N SER A 264 -10.48 -4.23 16.92
CA SER A 264 -11.22 -5.44 17.24
C SER A 264 -11.55 -5.50 18.73
N PRO A 265 -12.76 -5.97 19.10
CA PRO A 265 -13.05 -6.28 20.50
C PRO A 265 -12.20 -7.45 21.03
N SER A 266 -11.73 -8.34 20.14
CA SER A 266 -10.81 -9.45 20.46
C SER A 266 -9.37 -8.97 20.40
N SER A 267 -8.56 -9.36 21.38
CA SER A 267 -7.10 -9.16 21.36
C SER A 267 -6.36 -10.18 20.48
N HIS A 268 -7.04 -11.21 19.99
CA HIS A 268 -6.45 -12.27 19.19
C HIS A 268 -6.87 -12.17 17.74
N VAL A 269 -5.93 -12.44 16.85
CA VAL A 269 -6.18 -12.56 15.41
C VAL A 269 -6.91 -13.88 15.16
N ASP A 270 -8.05 -13.81 14.46
CA ASP A 270 -8.87 -14.94 14.05
C ASP A 270 -9.11 -14.91 12.53
N TRP A 271 -9.84 -15.89 12.01
CA TRP A 271 -10.15 -15.99 10.58
C TRP A 271 -10.93 -14.78 10.02
N PRO A 272 -11.99 -14.27 10.70
CA PRO A 272 -12.64 -13.02 10.30
C PRO A 272 -11.67 -11.83 10.22
N ILE A 273 -10.78 -11.66 11.21
CA ILE A 273 -9.76 -10.62 11.18
C ILE A 273 -8.83 -10.81 9.98
N LEU A 274 -8.33 -12.03 9.72
CA LEU A 274 -7.47 -12.31 8.56
C LEU A 274 -8.12 -11.90 7.23
N ALA A 275 -9.39 -12.26 7.03
CA ALA A 275 -10.14 -11.87 5.83
C ALA A 275 -10.29 -10.35 5.72
N ARG A 276 -10.55 -9.67 6.84
CA ARG A 276 -10.72 -8.21 6.88
C ARG A 276 -9.42 -7.47 6.61
N ILE A 277 -8.28 -7.96 7.12
CA ILE A 277 -6.98 -7.30 6.94
C ILE A 277 -6.36 -7.53 5.57
N SER A 278 -6.95 -8.33 4.66
CA SER A 278 -6.38 -8.61 3.33
C SER A 278 -6.01 -7.33 2.56
N ARG A 279 -6.90 -6.32 2.61
CA ARG A 279 -6.69 -5.02 1.98
C ARG A 279 -5.54 -4.27 2.63
N GLY A 280 -5.45 -4.33 3.96
CA GLY A 280 -4.35 -3.76 4.73
C GLY A 280 -3.02 -4.42 4.38
N ILE A 281 -2.97 -5.76 4.31
CA ILE A 281 -1.78 -6.54 3.91
C ILE A 281 -1.32 -6.08 2.53
N SER A 282 -2.22 -6.07 1.55
CA SER A 282 -1.94 -5.68 0.16
C SER A 282 -1.31 -4.27 0.06
N ALA A 283 -1.83 -3.32 0.84
CA ALA A 283 -1.27 -1.98 0.95
C ALA A 283 0.10 -1.98 1.63
N ALA A 284 0.24 -2.64 2.79
CA ALA A 284 1.46 -2.63 3.59
C ALA A 284 2.65 -3.36 2.93
N VAL A 285 2.37 -4.37 2.08
CA VAL A 285 3.42 -5.07 1.31
C VAL A 285 3.60 -4.50 -0.11
N GLU A 286 2.87 -3.43 -0.46
CA GLU A 286 2.90 -2.78 -1.77
C GLU A 286 2.62 -3.74 -2.93
N ARG A 287 1.60 -4.59 -2.78
CA ARG A 287 1.15 -5.55 -3.80
C ARG A 287 -0.37 -5.52 -3.96
N PRO A 288 -0.93 -4.53 -4.68
CA PRO A 288 -2.38 -4.34 -4.84
C PRO A 288 -3.15 -5.59 -5.28
N TRP A 289 -2.55 -6.40 -6.15
CA TRP A 289 -3.14 -7.63 -6.69
C TRP A 289 -3.41 -8.72 -5.63
N LEU A 290 -2.74 -8.64 -4.48
CA LEU A 290 -2.83 -9.64 -3.43
C LEU A 290 -4.17 -9.57 -2.65
N ASP A 291 -4.82 -8.41 -2.64
CA ASP A 291 -6.02 -8.16 -1.83
C ASP A 291 -7.13 -9.19 -2.12
N THR A 292 -7.60 -9.25 -3.36
CA THR A 292 -8.72 -10.12 -3.74
C THR A 292 -8.41 -11.59 -3.52
N ASP A 293 -7.24 -12.06 -3.95
CA ASP A 293 -6.87 -13.48 -3.87
C ASP A 293 -6.73 -13.93 -2.41
N MET A 294 -6.09 -13.12 -1.56
CA MET A 294 -5.96 -13.42 -0.13
C MET A 294 -7.30 -13.35 0.59
N ARG A 295 -8.11 -12.34 0.30
CA ARG A 295 -9.44 -12.18 0.92
C ARG A 295 -10.31 -13.41 0.66
N VAL A 296 -10.36 -13.86 -0.59
CA VAL A 296 -11.11 -15.06 -0.99
C VAL A 296 -10.55 -16.29 -0.29
N ALA A 297 -9.24 -16.51 -0.32
CA ALA A 297 -8.62 -17.65 0.35
C ALA A 297 -8.92 -17.68 1.86
N PHE A 298 -8.84 -16.54 2.55
CA PHE A 298 -9.15 -16.47 3.98
C PHE A 298 -10.63 -16.69 4.28
N LEU A 299 -11.55 -16.15 3.48
CA LEU A 299 -12.99 -16.40 3.63
C LEU A 299 -13.34 -17.87 3.42
N GLU A 300 -12.77 -18.51 2.40
CA GLU A 300 -12.95 -19.93 2.13
C GLU A 300 -12.39 -20.78 3.28
N LEU A 301 -11.18 -20.51 3.74
CA LEU A 301 -10.58 -21.21 4.89
C LEU A 301 -11.38 -21.01 6.18
N ALA A 302 -11.92 -19.81 6.41
CA ALA A 302 -12.80 -19.51 7.53
C ALA A 302 -14.07 -20.37 7.50
N SER A 303 -14.68 -20.53 6.31
CA SER A 303 -15.90 -21.33 6.12
C SER A 303 -15.72 -22.81 6.50
N LEU A 304 -14.48 -23.32 6.40
CA LEU A 304 -14.13 -24.70 6.74
C LEU A 304 -13.93 -24.93 8.25
N LYS A 305 -13.92 -23.86 9.06
CA LYS A 305 -13.78 -23.90 10.52
C LYS A 305 -15.00 -23.25 11.21
N PRO A 306 -16.22 -23.80 11.06
CA PRO A 306 -17.42 -23.26 11.68
C PRO A 306 -17.30 -23.29 13.21
N GLY A 307 -17.27 -22.12 13.85
CA GLY A 307 -17.19 -21.98 15.31
C GLY A 307 -16.06 -21.10 15.85
N GLY A 308 -15.17 -20.58 15.00
CA GLY A 308 -14.09 -19.69 15.44
C GLY A 308 -13.04 -20.44 16.28
N GLY A 309 -12.26 -21.29 15.63
CA GLY A 309 -11.11 -21.96 16.24
C GLY A 309 -9.86 -21.07 16.23
N ALA A 310 -8.86 -21.46 17.04
CA ALA A 310 -7.53 -20.86 16.99
C ALA A 310 -6.97 -20.89 15.55
N LEU A 311 -6.17 -19.87 15.21
CA LEU A 311 -5.46 -19.83 13.95
C LEU A 311 -4.37 -20.91 13.92
N GLU A 312 -4.71 -22.03 13.30
CA GLU A 312 -3.79 -23.12 13.00
C GLU A 312 -3.57 -23.21 11.50
N ARG A 313 -2.41 -23.76 11.11
CA ARG A 313 -2.12 -24.02 9.70
C ARG A 313 -3.23 -24.90 9.09
N PRO A 314 -3.88 -24.46 8.01
CA PRO A 314 -4.83 -25.31 7.29
C PRO A 314 -4.15 -26.54 6.67
N SER A 315 -4.91 -27.62 6.50
CA SER A 315 -4.40 -28.78 5.75
C SER A 315 -4.22 -28.43 4.28
N ASP A 316 -3.36 -29.15 3.57
CA ASP A 316 -3.10 -28.87 2.15
C ASP A 316 -4.39 -29.07 1.32
N GLU A 317 -5.30 -29.96 1.73
CA GLU A 317 -6.64 -30.13 1.14
C GLU A 317 -7.54 -28.91 1.32
N ALA A 318 -7.49 -28.29 2.51
CA ALA A 318 -8.24 -27.05 2.78
C ALA A 318 -7.70 -25.89 1.94
N ILE A 319 -6.37 -25.77 1.84
CA ILE A 319 -5.70 -24.78 0.99
C ILE A 319 -6.07 -24.99 -0.48
N ALA A 320 -5.99 -26.23 -0.98
CA ALA A 320 -6.35 -26.58 -2.34
C ALA A 320 -7.80 -26.21 -2.67
N ARG A 321 -8.73 -26.46 -1.75
CA ARG A 321 -10.13 -26.05 -1.88
C ARG A 321 -10.26 -24.53 -1.94
N ALA A 322 -9.61 -23.80 -1.04
CA ALA A 322 -9.68 -22.34 -0.96
C ALA A 322 -9.16 -21.64 -2.22
N PHE A 323 -8.12 -22.21 -2.87
CA PHE A 323 -7.57 -21.67 -4.12
C PHE A 323 -8.20 -22.28 -5.39
N GLY A 324 -9.07 -23.28 -5.26
CA GLY A 324 -9.65 -24.01 -6.40
C GLY A 324 -8.59 -24.76 -7.24
N GLN A 325 -7.59 -25.35 -6.59
CA GLN A 325 -6.45 -26.02 -7.22
C GLN A 325 -6.35 -27.51 -6.84
N PRO A 326 -5.66 -28.36 -7.62
CA PRO A 326 -5.34 -29.72 -7.22
C PRO A 326 -4.44 -29.77 -5.99
N VAL A 327 -4.66 -30.74 -5.09
CA VAL A 327 -3.87 -30.84 -3.83
C VAL A 327 -2.40 -31.16 -4.11
N GLU A 328 -2.12 -31.92 -5.16
CA GLU A 328 -0.79 -32.29 -5.60
C GLU A 328 0.02 -31.05 -5.97
N ARG A 329 -0.63 -30.07 -6.64
CA ARG A 329 0.01 -28.82 -7.04
C ARG A 329 0.32 -27.94 -5.83
N VAL A 330 -0.60 -27.85 -4.86
CA VAL A 330 -0.36 -27.16 -3.59
C VAL A 330 0.83 -27.79 -2.85
N ARG A 331 0.83 -29.13 -2.72
CA ARG A 331 1.92 -29.88 -2.07
C ARG A 331 3.26 -29.67 -2.77
N GLU A 332 3.29 -29.66 -4.10
CA GLU A 332 4.50 -29.39 -4.89
C GLU A 332 5.08 -28.01 -4.55
N ILE A 333 4.24 -26.96 -4.60
CA ILE A 333 4.67 -25.58 -4.33
C ILE A 333 5.12 -25.44 -2.87
N VAL A 334 4.29 -25.87 -1.91
CA VAL A 334 4.63 -25.81 -0.47
C VAL A 334 5.91 -26.58 -0.18
N ARG A 335 6.08 -27.77 -0.76
CA ARG A 335 7.31 -28.55 -0.63
C ARG A 335 8.50 -27.80 -1.21
N SER A 336 8.37 -27.18 -2.38
CA SER A 336 9.46 -26.38 -2.98
C SER A 336 9.90 -25.22 -2.08
N LEU A 337 8.96 -24.56 -1.39
CA LEU A 337 9.23 -23.46 -0.46
C LEU A 337 9.94 -23.95 0.83
N ARG A 338 9.61 -25.16 1.28
CA ARG A 338 10.19 -25.76 2.49
C ARG A 338 11.55 -26.40 2.25
N ILE A 339 11.74 -27.00 1.07
CA ILE A 339 13.01 -27.64 0.67
C ILE A 339 14.11 -26.60 0.47
N SER A 340 13.79 -25.37 0.04
CA SER A 340 14.80 -24.35 -0.22
C SER A 340 15.46 -23.75 1.03
N GLY A 341 14.77 -23.73 2.18
CA GLY A 341 15.31 -23.15 3.43
C GLY A 341 15.55 -24.20 4.52
N ARG A 342 14.47 -24.79 5.05
CA ARG A 342 14.50 -25.53 6.33
C ARG A 342 15.27 -26.85 6.27
N ARG A 343 15.12 -27.63 5.19
CA ARG A 343 15.87 -28.88 5.00
C ARG A 343 17.38 -28.62 4.94
N LEU A 344 17.78 -27.51 4.31
CA LEU A 344 19.17 -27.12 4.26
C LEU A 344 19.69 -26.85 5.67
N PHE A 345 18.98 -26.09 6.51
CA PHE A 345 19.42 -25.81 7.88
C PHE A 345 19.39 -27.04 8.80
N ASP A 346 18.41 -27.93 8.66
CA ASP A 346 18.34 -29.19 9.40
C ASP A 346 19.57 -30.10 9.17
N LEU A 347 20.19 -30.00 7.99
CA LEU A 347 21.39 -30.74 7.61
C LEU A 347 22.69 -29.95 7.83
N LEU A 348 22.66 -28.65 7.54
CA LEU A 348 23.81 -27.76 7.58
C LEU A 348 24.22 -27.42 9.00
N VAL A 349 23.27 -27.13 9.90
CA VAL A 349 23.56 -26.69 11.27
C VAL A 349 24.34 -27.76 12.07
N PRO A 350 23.96 -29.06 12.07
CA PRO A 350 24.73 -30.09 12.74
C PRO A 350 26.14 -30.26 12.18
N VAL A 351 26.31 -30.17 10.85
CA VAL A 351 27.62 -30.26 10.20
C VAL A 351 28.51 -29.09 10.57
N VAL A 352 27.96 -27.87 10.54
CA VAL A 352 28.68 -26.65 10.93
C VAL A 352 29.07 -26.70 12.41
N HIS A 353 28.19 -27.22 13.27
CA HIS A 353 28.49 -27.40 14.69
C HIS A 353 29.69 -28.31 14.91
N LEU A 354 29.75 -29.44 14.20
CA LEU A 354 30.79 -30.45 14.37
C LEU A 354 32.15 -30.02 13.77
N GLN A 355 32.14 -29.34 12.63
CA GLN A 355 33.38 -28.97 11.93
C GLN A 355 33.91 -27.58 12.30
N TYR A 356 33.03 -26.64 12.64
CA TYR A 356 33.36 -25.22 12.86
C TYR A 356 32.90 -24.68 14.21
N GLY A 357 32.28 -25.53 15.04
CA GLY A 357 31.97 -25.24 16.42
C GLY A 357 30.60 -24.58 16.66
N ALA A 358 30.24 -24.52 17.93
CA ALA A 358 28.92 -24.08 18.37
C ALA A 358 28.58 -22.63 18.00
N VAL A 359 29.59 -21.74 17.94
CA VAL A 359 29.38 -20.31 17.65
C VAL A 359 28.89 -20.10 16.22
N ALA A 360 29.53 -20.75 15.23
CA ALA A 360 29.14 -20.64 13.82
C ALA A 360 27.77 -21.29 13.57
N ALA A 361 27.50 -22.44 14.20
CA ALA A 361 26.22 -23.11 14.09
C ALA A 361 25.08 -22.29 14.71
N ARG A 362 25.33 -21.66 15.87
CA ARG A 362 24.36 -20.77 16.52
C ARG A 362 24.10 -19.53 15.68
N TYR A 363 25.13 -18.95 15.07
CA TYR A 363 25.00 -17.82 14.17
C TYR A 363 24.11 -18.10 12.96
N LEU A 364 24.21 -19.30 12.37
CA LEU A 364 23.31 -19.73 11.29
C LEU A 364 21.87 -19.96 11.77
N LEU A 365 21.68 -20.62 12.92
CA LEU A 365 20.34 -20.84 13.50
C LEU A 365 19.62 -19.53 13.82
N ASP A 366 20.31 -18.60 14.48
CA ASP A 366 19.73 -17.33 14.90
C ASP A 366 19.37 -16.43 13.70
N ARG A 367 19.93 -16.73 12.51
CA ARG A 367 19.74 -15.99 11.26
C ARG A 367 19.11 -16.84 10.16
N GLU A 368 18.58 -18.03 10.45
CA GLU A 368 17.95 -18.93 9.47
C GLU A 368 16.88 -18.19 8.63
N HIS A 369 16.09 -17.36 9.32
CA HIS A 369 15.05 -16.54 8.70
C HIS A 369 15.56 -15.38 7.83
N LEU A 370 16.86 -15.07 7.89
CA LEU A 370 17.52 -13.99 7.12
C LEU A 370 18.41 -14.52 6.00
N LEU A 371 18.62 -15.84 5.92
CA LEU A 371 19.54 -16.48 4.99
C LEU A 371 18.73 -17.22 3.93
N THR A 372 18.45 -16.51 2.85
CA THR A 372 17.38 -16.83 1.92
C THR A 372 17.90 -17.43 0.61
N ASP A 373 19.17 -17.22 0.32
CA ASP A 373 19.88 -17.81 -0.81
C ASP A 373 21.27 -18.36 -0.42
N ASP A 374 21.84 -19.16 -1.33
CA ASP A 374 23.13 -19.80 -1.10
C ASP A 374 24.28 -18.81 -0.99
N GLY A 375 24.17 -17.63 -1.61
CA GLY A 375 25.18 -16.57 -1.51
C GLY A 375 25.24 -15.99 -0.10
N GLU A 376 24.08 -15.78 0.53
CA GLU A 376 23.96 -15.31 1.90
C GLU A 376 24.44 -16.36 2.90
N VAL A 377 24.07 -17.63 2.71
CA VAL A 377 24.58 -18.75 3.52
C VAL A 377 26.10 -18.87 3.38
N VAL A 378 26.64 -18.71 2.17
CA VAL A 378 28.09 -18.70 1.90
C VAL A 378 28.77 -17.52 2.59
N ALA A 379 28.19 -16.32 2.54
CA ALA A 379 28.74 -15.14 3.20
C ALA A 379 28.72 -15.28 4.74
N ALA A 380 27.64 -15.84 5.28
CA ALA A 380 27.51 -16.14 6.71
C ALA A 380 28.56 -17.17 7.17
N LEU A 381 28.77 -18.24 6.39
CA LEU A 381 29.81 -19.22 6.65
C LEU A 381 31.22 -18.62 6.51
N ALA A 382 31.43 -17.75 5.53
CA ALA A 382 32.73 -17.10 5.32
C ALA A 382 33.11 -16.14 6.45
N ALA A 383 32.13 -15.50 7.09
CA ALA A 383 32.34 -14.69 8.30
C ALA A 383 32.89 -15.51 9.49
N HIS A 384 32.74 -16.84 9.44
CA HIS A 384 33.24 -17.77 10.44
C HIS A 384 34.43 -18.62 9.96
N GLY A 385 35.13 -18.16 8.91
CA GLY A 385 36.43 -18.70 8.50
C GLY A 385 36.39 -19.74 7.40
N LEU A 386 35.23 -20.01 6.78
CA LEU A 386 35.15 -20.86 5.59
C LEU A 386 35.51 -20.07 4.33
N THR A 387 36.22 -20.70 3.39
CA THR A 387 36.31 -20.12 2.05
C THR A 387 34.97 -20.24 1.33
N SER A 388 34.69 -19.32 0.39
CA SER A 388 33.45 -19.40 -0.39
C SER A 388 33.32 -20.70 -1.21
N PHE A 389 34.46 -21.32 -1.54
CA PHE A 389 34.48 -22.62 -2.22
C PHE A 389 34.04 -23.75 -1.28
N GLU A 390 34.57 -23.81 -0.07
CA GLU A 390 34.20 -24.82 0.94
C GLU A 390 32.73 -24.69 1.37
N ALA A 391 32.26 -23.47 1.59
CA ALA A 391 30.87 -23.21 1.94
C ALA A 391 29.90 -23.69 0.86
N ARG A 392 30.19 -23.43 -0.43
CA ARG A 392 29.37 -23.93 -1.55
C ARG A 392 29.39 -25.44 -1.66
N ALA A 393 30.58 -26.06 -1.56
CA ALA A 393 30.71 -27.51 -1.61
C ALA A 393 29.93 -28.20 -0.48
N MET A 394 29.87 -27.60 0.70
CA MET A 394 29.11 -28.11 1.84
C MET A 394 27.60 -27.95 1.65
N ILE A 395 27.13 -26.82 1.12
CA ILE A 395 25.70 -26.62 0.79
C ILE A 395 25.22 -27.64 -0.24
N GLU A 396 26.01 -27.87 -1.31
CA GLU A 396 25.67 -28.88 -2.33
C GLU A 396 25.58 -30.28 -1.72
N ARG A 397 26.54 -30.68 -0.89
CA ARG A 397 26.47 -31.96 -0.16
C ARG A 397 25.24 -32.09 0.75
N CYS A 398 24.86 -31.01 1.44
CA CYS A 398 23.64 -31.01 2.25
C CYS A 398 22.36 -31.14 1.39
N ARG A 399 22.40 -30.69 0.13
CA ARG A 399 21.26 -30.83 -0.80
C ARG A 399 21.17 -32.21 -1.42
N GLU A 400 22.31 -32.82 -1.73
CA GLU A 400 22.41 -34.16 -2.32
C GLU A 400 22.14 -35.27 -1.29
N ALA A 401 22.41 -35.03 -0.01
CA ALA A 401 22.23 -36.03 1.04
C ALA A 401 20.76 -36.38 1.33
N ASP A 402 20.47 -37.67 1.44
CA ASP A 402 19.14 -38.20 1.78
C ASP A 402 18.77 -38.02 3.26
N GLY A 403 19.75 -37.73 4.12
CA GLY A 403 19.56 -37.44 5.54
C GLY A 403 20.86 -37.28 6.33
N LEU A 404 20.75 -36.97 7.63
CA LEU A 404 21.92 -36.72 8.50
C LEU A 404 22.90 -37.90 8.57
N ASP A 405 22.40 -39.14 8.57
CA ASP A 405 23.25 -40.34 8.64
C ASP A 405 24.04 -40.60 7.35
N ASP A 406 23.52 -40.13 6.21
CA ASP A 406 24.18 -40.22 4.92
C ASP A 406 25.26 -39.15 4.82
N LEU A 407 24.88 -37.90 5.15
CA LEU A 407 25.79 -36.77 5.24
C LEU A 407 26.94 -37.02 6.23
N ARG A 408 26.66 -37.65 7.37
CA ARG A 408 27.66 -38.07 8.36
C ARG A 408 28.69 -39.03 7.76
N ARG A 409 28.23 -40.00 6.95
CA ARG A 409 29.10 -40.99 6.29
C ARG A 409 29.97 -40.35 5.21
N GLU A 410 29.38 -39.49 4.38
CA GLU A 410 30.11 -38.76 3.33
C GLU A 410 31.17 -37.80 3.90
N LEU A 411 30.88 -37.17 5.05
CA LEU A 411 31.78 -36.25 5.72
C LEU A 411 32.77 -36.93 6.68
N GLY A 412 32.73 -38.27 6.80
CA GLY A 412 33.65 -39.04 7.64
C GLY A 412 33.52 -38.76 9.15
N ILE A 413 32.34 -38.35 9.62
CA ILE A 413 32.10 -37.95 11.01
C ILE A 413 31.81 -39.21 11.85
N GLY A 414 32.65 -39.48 12.86
CA GLY A 414 32.46 -40.58 13.80
C GLY A 414 31.39 -40.27 14.85
N LEU A 415 30.59 -41.28 15.24
CA LEU A 415 29.71 -41.20 16.41
C LEU A 415 30.60 -41.36 17.67
N ARG A 416 30.60 -40.36 18.55
CA ARG A 416 31.32 -40.40 19.84
C ARG A 416 30.36 -40.67 20.98
#